data_AF-A0A2E7MRR0-F1
#
_entry.id   AF-A0A2E7MRR0-F1
#
_cell.length_a   1.000
_cell.length_b   1.000
_cell.length_c   1.000
_cell.angle_alpha   90.00
_cell.angle_beta   90.00
_cell.angle_gamma   90.00
#
_symmetry.space_group_name_H-M   'P 1'
#
loop_
_entity.id
_entity.type
_entity.pdbx_description
1 polymer ?
#
loop_
_entity_poly.entity_id
_entity_poly.type
_entity_poly.pdbx_seq_one_letter_code
_entity_poly.pdbx_strand_id
1 'polypeptide(L)'
;MEDSQPSSAAERLKKIDPKYFGGVISLVVLLLFVFQNTEKTQVEFLWFDIAMPLFLLLVLTSVLASLIALLLQRLSRKRRSS
;
A
#
# COMPACT_ATOMS: atom_id res chain seq x y z
N MET A 1 16.74 -42.99 -23.22
CA MET A 1 17.67 -41.83 -23.14
C MET A 1 16.78 -40.63 -22.91
N GLU A 2 16.52 -40.32 -21.65
CA GLU A 2 15.68 -39.21 -21.22
C GLU A 2 16.53 -37.94 -21.15
N ASP A 3 16.43 -37.11 -22.19
CA ASP A 3 17.02 -35.77 -22.21
C ASP A 3 16.25 -34.88 -21.23
N SER A 4 16.77 -34.82 -20.01
CA SER A 4 16.33 -33.91 -18.97
C SER A 4 16.60 -32.49 -19.43
N GLN A 5 15.57 -31.73 -19.83
CA GLN A 5 15.69 -30.35 -20.30
C GLN A 5 15.71 -29.38 -19.09
N PRO A 6 16.86 -28.88 -18.60
CA PRO A 6 16.93 -28.14 -17.34
C PRO A 6 17.48 -26.74 -17.64
N SER A 7 16.75 -25.92 -18.41
CA SER A 7 17.31 -24.61 -18.79
C SER A 7 16.29 -23.50 -19.02
N SER A 8 15.07 -23.84 -19.46
CA SER A 8 14.06 -22.81 -19.75
C SER A 8 13.56 -22.07 -18.50
N ALA A 9 13.45 -22.75 -17.35
CA ALA A 9 13.00 -22.14 -16.10
C ALA A 9 14.05 -21.17 -15.51
N ALA A 10 15.33 -21.53 -15.56
CA ALA A 10 16.42 -20.73 -15.01
C ALA A 10 16.69 -19.46 -15.85
N GLU A 11 16.57 -19.53 -17.18
CA GLU A 11 16.68 -18.34 -18.04
C GLU A 11 15.51 -17.36 -17.87
N ARG A 12 14.31 -17.86 -17.58
CA ARG A 12 13.12 -17.03 -17.34
C ARG A 12 13.21 -16.21 -16.07
N LEU A 13 13.81 -16.77 -15.01
CA LEU A 13 14.05 -16.04 -13.76
C LEU A 13 15.08 -14.92 -13.92
N LYS A 14 16.05 -15.07 -14.84
CA LYS A 14 17.09 -14.08 -15.12
C LYS A 14 16.55 -12.82 -15.85
N LYS A 15 15.33 -12.88 -16.40
CA LYS A 15 14.66 -11.75 -17.08
C LYS A 15 13.66 -10.99 -16.18
N ILE A 16 13.58 -11.32 -14.89
CA ILE A 16 12.77 -10.53 -13.97
C ILE A 16 13.49 -9.20 -13.74
N ASP A 17 12.94 -8.16 -14.37
CA ASP A 17 13.45 -6.79 -14.25
C ASP A 17 13.46 -6.40 -12.75
N PRO A 18 14.61 -6.00 -12.16
CA PRO A 18 14.71 -5.66 -10.74
C PRO A 18 13.73 -4.56 -10.31
N LYS A 19 13.19 -3.82 -11.27
CA LYS A 19 12.10 -2.85 -11.09
C LYS A 19 10.83 -3.45 -10.46
N TYR A 20 10.51 -4.72 -10.74
CA TYR A 20 9.32 -5.38 -10.18
C TYR A 20 9.54 -5.89 -8.75
N PHE A 21 10.81 -6.03 -8.34
CA PHE A 21 11.17 -6.53 -7.02
C PHE A 21 10.68 -5.59 -5.92
N GLY A 22 10.77 -4.27 -6.14
CA GLY A 22 10.24 -3.27 -5.21
C GLY A 22 8.73 -3.38 -5.00
N GLY A 23 7.96 -3.57 -6.08
CA GLY A 23 6.51 -3.73 -5.99
C GLY A 23 6.09 -4.98 -5.24
N VAL A 24 6.77 -6.11 -5.50
CA VAL A 24 6.51 -7.38 -4.79
C VAL A 24 6.87 -7.25 -3.31
N ILE A 25 8.02 -6.65 -2.97
CA ILE A 25 8.41 -6.41 -1.58
C ILE A 25 7.38 -5.52 -0.88
N SER A 26 7.00 -4.39 -1.49
CA SER A 26 6.01 -3.49 -0.91
C SER A 26 4.67 -4.18 -0.68
N LEU A 27 4.22 -5.03 -1.61
CA LEU A 27 3.00 -5.81 -1.46
C LEU A 27 3.10 -6.80 -0.29
N VAL A 28 4.21 -7.53 -0.18
CA VAL A 28 4.43 -8.48 0.93
C VAL A 28 4.45 -7.76 2.27
N VAL A 29 5.17 -6.63 2.37
CA VAL A 29 5.21 -5.80 3.59
C VAL A 29 3.82 -5.28 3.94
N LEU A 30 3.04 -4.83 2.95
CA LEU A 30 1.67 -4.35 3.16
C LEU A 30 0.75 -5.47 3.67
N LEU A 31 0.85 -6.66 3.10
CA LEU A 31 0.05 -7.82 3.54
C LEU A 31 0.41 -8.22 4.96
N LEU A 32 1.71 -8.30 5.30
CA LEU A 32 2.15 -8.56 6.66
C LEU A 32 1.65 -7.49 7.63
N PHE A 33 1.72 -6.23 7.22
CA PHE A 33 1.19 -5.11 7.99
C PHE A 33 -0.30 -5.30 8.29
N VAL A 34 -1.13 -5.59 7.28
CA VAL A 34 -2.58 -5.82 7.46
C VAL A 34 -2.86 -7.01 8.39
N PHE A 35 -2.21 -8.16 8.13
CA PHE A 35 -2.46 -9.37 8.92
C PHE A 35 -1.98 -9.24 10.37
N GLN A 36 -0.83 -8.60 10.62
CA GLN A 36 -0.35 -8.35 11.98
C GLN A 36 -1.23 -7.33 12.72
N ASN A 37 -1.79 -6.34 12.02
CA ASN A 37 -2.58 -5.26 12.61
C ASN A 37 -4.09 -5.52 12.57
N THR A 38 -4.51 -6.79 12.53
CA THR A 38 -5.93 -7.18 12.61
C THR A 38 -6.45 -7.12 14.05
N GLU A 39 -5.55 -7.05 15.04
CA GLU A 39 -5.93 -6.81 16.43
C GLU A 39 -6.71 -5.50 16.57
N LYS A 40 -7.81 -5.57 17.32
CA LYS A 40 -8.71 -4.43 17.52
C LYS A 40 -8.08 -3.47 18.52
N THR A 41 -7.84 -2.24 18.10
CA THR A 41 -7.41 -1.15 18.97
C THR A 41 -8.62 -0.29 19.31
N GLN A 42 -8.70 0.19 20.56
CA GLN A 42 -9.69 1.17 20.95
C GLN A 42 -9.27 2.54 20.43
N VAL A 43 -10.12 3.14 19.60
CA VAL A 43 -9.91 4.48 19.04
C VAL A 43 -10.96 5.40 19.61
N GLU A 44 -10.50 6.40 20.35
CA GLU A 44 -11.32 7.51 20.82
C GLU A 44 -11.19 8.66 19.81
N PHE A 45 -12.28 8.98 19.12
CA PHE A 45 -12.32 10.06 18.14
C PHE A 45 -13.47 11.02 18.42
N LEU A 46 -13.13 12.22 18.87
CA LEU A 46 -14.05 13.27 19.32
C LEU A 46 -14.94 12.81 20.48
N TRP A 47 -16.06 12.15 20.19
CA TRP A 47 -17.03 11.61 21.15
C TRP A 47 -17.47 10.19 20.76
N PHE A 48 -16.70 9.53 19.88
CA PHE A 48 -16.93 8.17 19.45
C PHE A 48 -15.83 7.26 19.99
N ASP A 49 -16.25 6.15 20.59
CA ASP A 49 -15.40 5.03 20.95
C ASP A 49 -15.64 3.87 19.99
N ILE A 50 -14.63 3.57 19.17
CA ILE A 50 -14.73 2.55 18.13
C ILE A 50 -13.57 1.57 18.28
N ALA A 51 -13.91 0.28 18.39
CA ALA A 51 -12.94 -0.81 18.32
C ALA A 51 -12.70 -1.19 16.85
N MET A 52 -11.52 -0.85 16.31
CA MET A 52 -11.19 -1.19 14.92
C MET A 52 -9.73 -1.64 14.76
N PRO A 53 -9.46 -2.53 13.79
CA PRO A 53 -8.09 -2.85 13.38
C PRO A 53 -7.29 -1.61 12.99
N LEU A 54 -6.03 -1.55 13.42
CA LEU A 54 -5.16 -0.39 13.20
C LEU A 54 -4.94 -0.11 11.70
N PHE A 55 -4.89 -1.15 10.85
CA PHE A 55 -4.72 -0.95 9.41
C PHE A 55 -5.88 -0.16 8.78
N LEU A 56 -7.12 -0.35 9.26
CA LEU A 56 -8.27 0.41 8.78
C LEU A 56 -8.14 1.89 9.15
N LEU A 57 -7.59 2.20 10.32
CA LEU A 57 -7.35 3.57 10.75
C LEU A 57 -6.35 4.29 9.83
N LEU A 58 -5.26 3.60 9.49
CA LEU A 58 -4.25 4.14 8.58
C LEU A 58 -4.77 4.35 7.17
N VAL A 59 -5.55 3.40 6.64
CA VAL A 59 -6.20 3.57 5.32
C VAL A 59 -7.12 4.78 5.35
N LEU A 60 -7.98 4.89 6.37
CA LEU A 60 -8.92 6.00 6.49
C LEU A 60 -8.20 7.35 6.57
N THR A 61 -7.21 7.48 7.46
CA THR A 61 -6.44 8.72 7.62
C THR A 61 -5.62 9.08 6.39
N SER A 62 -5.03 8.09 5.69
CA SER A 62 -4.32 8.30 4.42
C SER A 62 -5.24 8.82 3.31
N VAL A 63 -6.45 8.26 3.21
CA VAL A 63 -7.48 8.73 2.26
C VAL A 63 -7.89 10.16 2.60
N LEU A 64 -8.21 10.46 3.86
CA LEU A 64 -8.55 11.82 4.31
C LEU A 64 -7.43 12.83 4.01
N ALA A 65 -6.19 12.51 4.36
CA ALA A 65 -5.03 13.37 4.09
C ALA A 65 -4.87 13.64 2.59
N SER A 66 -5.04 12.61 1.75
CA SER A 66 -4.97 12.72 0.29
C SER A 66 -6.07 13.63 -0.27
N LEU A 67 -7.31 13.50 0.24
CA LEU A 67 -8.42 14.37 -0.15
C LEU A 67 -8.17 15.83 0.24
N ILE A 68 -7.67 16.08 1.45
CA ILE A 68 -7.28 17.42 1.92
C ILE A 68 -6.18 18.00 1.01
N ALA A 69 -5.15 17.22 0.70
CA ALA A 69 -4.06 17.66 -0.17
C ALA A 69 -4.58 18.01 -1.58
N LEU A 70 -5.46 17.19 -2.16
CA LEU A 70 -6.09 17.47 -3.46
C LEU A 70 -6.93 18.75 -3.42
N LEU A 71 -7.69 18.97 -2.34
CA LEU A 71 -8.49 20.18 -2.17
C LEU A 71 -7.59 21.42 -2.09
N LEU A 72 -6.53 21.37 -1.28
CA LEU A 72 -5.55 22.46 -1.15
C LEU A 72 -4.87 22.77 -2.49
N GLN A 73 -4.50 21.75 -3.27
CA GLN A 73 -3.95 21.93 -4.60
C GLN A 73 -4.93 22.60 -5.56
N ARG A 74 -6.22 22.26 -5.50
CA ARG A 74 -7.25 22.93 -6.32
C ARG A 74 -7.41 24.39 -5.93
N LEU A 75 -7.43 24.68 -4.63
CA LEU A 75 -7.56 26.04 -4.12
C LEU A 75 -6.33 26.91 -4.44
N SER A 76 -5.12 26.34 -4.37
CA SER A 76 -3.89 27.07 -4.71
C SER A 76 -3.75 27.35 -6.21
N ARG A 77 -4.20 26.44 -7.08
CA ARG A 77 -4.27 26.68 -8.53
C ARG A 77 -5.23 27.81 -8.88
N LYS A 78 -6.39 27.90 -8.22
CA LYS A 78 -7.37 28.97 -8.45
C LYS A 78 -6.80 30.36 -8.11
N ARG A 79 -5.96 30.46 -7.07
CA ARG A 79 -5.30 31.72 -6.67
C ARG A 79 -4.16 32.16 -7.59
N ARG A 80 -3.57 31.26 -8.38
CA ARG A 80 -2.51 31.59 -9.36
C ARG A 80 -3.03 32.03 -10.73
N SER A 81 -4.32 31.82 -11.00
CA SER A 81 -4.97 32.15 -12.28
C SER A 81 -5.79 33.44 -12.24
N SER A 82 -5.85 34.10 -11.08
CA SER A 82 -6.48 35.40 -10.87
C SER A 82 -5.42 36.41 -10.48
#